data_AF-A0A2D4K4L0-F1
#
_entry.id   AF-A0A2D4K4L0-F1
#
_cell.length_a   1.000
_cell.length_b   1.000
_cell.length_c   1.000
_cell.angle_alpha   90.00
_cell.angle_beta   90.00
_cell.angle_gamma   90.00
#
_symmetry.space_group_name_H-M   'P 1'
#
loop_
_entity.id
_entity.type
_entity.pdbx_description
1 polymer ?
#
loop_
_entity_poly.entity_id
_entity_poly.type
_entity_poly.pdbx_seq_one_letter_code
_entity_poly.pdbx_strand_id
1 'polypeptide(L)'
;MDIKGLAAEPSPKCAKLEPSHSSSMSENKLPKSENALKKIVFIDSTWNQTNKIITDERLQGLLQIELKSKKTCFWRHQKGKPETYLSTIEAIYYFLVDYHKEVLKEKYDGQYDNLLFFFSFMYRLIRKAKDSAGKK
;
A
#
# COMPACT_ATOMS: atom_id res chain seq x y z
N MET A 1 26.55 -37.01 2.41
CA MET A 1 25.17 -37.16 1.90
C MET A 1 24.29 -36.76 3.07
N ASP A 2 23.58 -35.63 3.11
CA ASP A 2 23.03 -34.80 2.05
C ASP A 2 22.86 -33.35 2.52
N ILE A 3 23.11 -32.42 1.60
CA ILE A 3 22.88 -30.97 1.74
C ILE A 3 21.42 -30.73 1.34
N LYS A 4 20.54 -30.37 2.28
CA LYS A 4 19.19 -29.93 1.97
C LYS A 4 19.20 -28.46 1.56
N GLY A 5 18.80 -28.23 0.32
CA GLY A 5 18.80 -26.94 -0.35
C GLY A 5 17.95 -25.89 0.35
N LEU A 6 18.56 -24.73 0.55
CA LEU A 6 17.89 -23.49 0.91
C LEU A 6 17.28 -22.92 -0.36
N ALA A 7 15.95 -23.00 -0.48
CA ALA A 7 15.22 -22.36 -1.56
C ALA A 7 15.39 -20.83 -1.44
N ALA A 8 15.94 -20.20 -2.47
CA ALA A 8 16.09 -18.76 -2.54
C ALA A 8 14.72 -18.09 -2.67
N GLU A 9 14.42 -17.13 -1.78
CA GLU A 9 13.23 -16.29 -1.93
C GLU A 9 13.35 -15.39 -3.17
N PRO A 10 12.30 -15.28 -3.99
CA PRO A 10 12.31 -14.39 -5.15
C PRO A 10 12.29 -12.94 -4.66
N SER A 11 13.39 -12.24 -4.86
CA SER A 11 13.51 -10.82 -4.53
C SER A 11 12.82 -9.96 -5.59
N PRO A 12 11.88 -9.08 -5.21
CA PRO A 12 11.27 -8.16 -6.16
C PRO A 12 12.33 -7.15 -6.62
N LYS A 13 12.42 -6.94 -7.93
CA LYS A 13 13.33 -5.97 -8.55
C LYS A 13 12.92 -4.55 -8.14
N CYS A 14 13.62 -4.02 -7.14
CA CYS A 14 13.44 -2.66 -6.63
C CYS A 14 14.06 -1.65 -7.61
N ALA A 15 13.30 -0.65 -8.08
CA ALA A 15 13.81 0.44 -8.89
C ALA A 15 14.52 1.47 -7.99
N LYS A 16 15.82 1.71 -8.21
CA LYS A 16 16.57 2.84 -7.64
C LYS A 16 16.29 4.10 -8.46
N LEU A 17 15.90 5.18 -7.80
CA LEU A 17 15.76 6.51 -8.40
C LEU A 17 16.85 7.43 -7.84
N GLU A 18 17.77 7.85 -8.70
CA GLU A 18 18.77 8.89 -8.43
C GLU A 18 18.17 10.29 -8.70
N PRO A 19 18.52 11.35 -7.96
CA PRO A 19 17.98 12.68 -8.17
C PRO A 19 18.91 13.57 -9.01
N SER A 20 18.37 14.29 -10.00
CA SER A 20 19.07 15.46 -10.59
C SER A 20 18.14 16.64 -10.90
N HIS A 21 18.44 17.71 -10.17
CA HIS A 21 18.34 19.16 -10.33
C HIS A 21 17.43 19.87 -11.37
N SER A 22 16.94 21.01 -10.87
CA SER A 22 15.96 21.99 -11.33
C SER A 22 16.38 22.94 -12.47
N SER A 23 15.40 23.39 -13.27
CA SER A 23 15.30 24.75 -13.85
C SER A 23 13.87 25.05 -14.35
N SER A 24 13.50 26.34 -14.43
CA SER A 24 12.18 26.96 -14.19
C SER A 24 11.23 27.26 -15.39
N MET A 25 9.91 27.22 -15.10
CA MET A 25 8.75 28.05 -15.56
C MET A 25 8.32 28.16 -17.05
N SER A 26 7.15 27.61 -17.41
CA SER A 26 5.94 28.34 -17.91
C SER A 26 4.78 27.41 -18.37
N GLU A 27 3.56 27.79 -17.96
CA GLU A 27 2.19 27.50 -18.44
C GLU A 27 1.70 26.04 -18.68
N ASN A 28 0.77 25.62 -17.81
CA ASN A 28 -0.34 24.66 -17.99
C ASN A 28 -0.18 23.54 -19.03
N LYS A 29 0.91 22.78 -18.91
CA LYS A 29 0.90 21.36 -19.27
C LYS A 29 1.12 20.61 -17.97
N LEU A 30 0.12 19.84 -17.53
CA LEU A 30 0.37 18.73 -16.62
C LEU A 30 1.57 17.99 -17.22
N PRO A 31 2.74 17.92 -16.55
CA PRO A 31 3.86 17.20 -17.10
C PRO A 31 3.33 15.80 -17.37
N LYS A 32 3.29 15.39 -18.65
CA LYS A 32 3.10 14.00 -19.02
C LYS A 32 4.34 13.31 -18.47
N SER A 33 4.30 13.01 -17.18
CA SER A 33 5.40 12.37 -16.49
C SER A 33 5.54 11.04 -17.19
N GLU A 34 6.66 10.84 -17.88
CA GLU A 34 6.97 9.57 -18.54
C GLU A 34 6.96 8.41 -17.53
N ASN A 35 6.99 8.74 -16.23
CA ASN A 35 6.95 7.85 -15.09
C ASN A 35 5.55 7.62 -14.50
N ALA A 36 4.48 8.19 -15.08
CA ALA A 36 3.13 8.00 -14.58
C ALA A 36 2.65 6.58 -14.88
N LEU A 37 2.17 5.88 -13.85
CA LEU A 37 1.60 4.54 -14.01
C LEU A 37 0.30 4.64 -14.83
N LYS A 38 0.27 3.93 -15.96
CA LYS A 38 -0.89 3.94 -16.87
C LYS A 38 -2.07 3.12 -16.34
N LYS A 39 -1.77 2.04 -15.61
CA LYS A 39 -2.76 1.11 -15.07
C LYS A 39 -2.23 0.54 -13.76
N ILE A 40 -3.11 0.51 -12.77
CA ILE A 40 -2.86 -0.07 -11.46
C ILE A 40 -3.93 -1.14 -11.24
N VAL A 41 -3.51 -2.30 -10.76
CA VAL A 41 -4.41 -3.42 -10.47
C VAL A 41 -4.31 -3.71 -8.97
N PHE A 42 -5.44 -3.57 -8.28
CA PHE A 42 -5.58 -4.00 -6.90
C PHE A 42 -6.32 -5.33 -6.87
N ILE A 43 -5.78 -6.31 -6.14
CA ILE A 43 -6.39 -7.62 -5.99
C ILE A 43 -6.85 -7.75 -4.55
N ASP A 44 -8.16 -7.69 -4.34
CA ASP A 44 -8.75 -7.95 -3.04
C ASP A 44 -8.60 -9.43 -2.68
N SER A 45 -8.12 -9.70 -1.48
CA SER A 45 -7.88 -11.08 -1.05
C SER A 45 -7.82 -11.21 0.47
N THR A 46 -8.06 -12.44 0.92
CA THR A 46 -7.77 -12.83 2.31
C THR A 46 -6.34 -13.31 2.44
N TRP A 47 -5.79 -13.27 3.65
CA TRP A 47 -4.37 -13.57 3.92
C TRP A 47 -3.95 -14.97 3.49
N ASN A 48 -4.86 -15.93 3.64
CA ASN A 48 -4.60 -17.32 3.26
C ASN A 48 -4.47 -17.49 1.74
N GLN A 49 -4.93 -16.53 0.94
CA GLN A 49 -4.86 -16.54 -0.52
C GLN A 49 -3.66 -15.76 -1.06
N THR A 50 -3.09 -14.82 -0.29
CA THR A 50 -2.06 -13.88 -0.75
C THR A 50 -0.85 -14.57 -1.38
N ASN A 51 -0.33 -15.64 -0.75
CA ASN A 51 0.82 -16.38 -1.30
C ASN A 51 0.51 -17.02 -2.66
N LYS A 52 -0.70 -17.54 -2.87
CA LYS A 52 -1.09 -18.13 -4.16
C LYS A 52 -1.22 -17.05 -5.23
N ILE A 53 -1.72 -15.88 -4.85
CA ILE A 53 -1.89 -14.74 -5.76
C ILE A 53 -0.53 -14.20 -6.19
N ILE A 54 0.38 -13.91 -5.26
CA ILE A 54 1.68 -13.29 -5.60
C ILE A 54 2.56 -14.20 -6.49
N THR A 55 2.40 -15.52 -6.38
CA THR A 55 3.11 -16.49 -7.21
C THR A 55 2.41 -16.83 -8.53
N ASP A 56 1.20 -16.32 -8.77
CA ASP A 56 0.44 -16.63 -10.00
C ASP A 56 1.19 -16.13 -11.25
N GLU A 57 1.40 -17.02 -12.21
CA GLU A 57 2.18 -16.75 -13.43
C GLU A 57 1.62 -15.57 -14.24
N ARG A 58 0.30 -15.35 -14.19
CA ARG A 58 -0.36 -14.25 -14.89
C ARG A 58 0.04 -12.88 -14.34
N LEU A 59 0.57 -12.83 -13.10
CA LEU A 59 1.00 -11.60 -12.44
C LEU A 59 2.52 -11.37 -12.53
N GLN A 60 3.31 -12.33 -13.01
CA GLN A 60 4.78 -12.22 -13.07
C GLN A 60 5.26 -11.16 -14.06
N GLY A 61 4.44 -10.80 -15.06
CA GLY A 61 4.73 -9.72 -15.99
C GLY A 61 4.38 -8.32 -15.48
N LEU A 62 3.75 -8.20 -14.31
CA LEU A 62 3.35 -6.92 -13.74
C LEU A 62 4.38 -6.41 -12.74
N LEU A 63 4.55 -5.08 -12.70
CA LEU A 63 5.32 -4.44 -11.63
C LEU A 63 4.61 -4.68 -10.29
N GLN A 64 5.31 -5.36 -9.38
CA GLN A 64 4.81 -5.62 -8.02
C GLN A 64 5.39 -4.60 -7.05
N ILE A 65 4.53 -4.06 -6.18
CA ILE A 65 4.88 -3.02 -5.21
C ILE A 65 4.48 -3.50 -3.83
N GLU A 66 5.36 -3.28 -2.85
CA GLU A 66 5.14 -3.66 -1.45
C GLU A 66 5.18 -2.41 -0.55
N LEU A 67 4.16 -2.24 0.30
CA LEU A 67 4.07 -1.13 1.27
C LEU A 67 4.64 -1.56 2.63
N LYS A 68 5.95 -1.41 2.84
CA LYS A 68 6.63 -1.96 4.02
C LYS A 68 6.43 -1.17 5.33
N SER A 69 6.18 0.14 5.24
CA SER A 69 6.27 1.05 6.39
C SER A 69 4.93 1.47 6.97
N LYS A 70 3.81 1.04 6.39
CA LYS A 70 2.46 1.46 6.79
C LYS A 70 1.91 0.49 7.82
N LYS A 71 1.28 1.01 8.88
CA LYS A 71 0.62 0.22 9.92
C LYS A 71 -0.89 0.33 9.76
N THR A 72 -1.61 -0.77 10.00
CA THR A 72 -3.07 -0.75 10.00
C THR A 72 -3.59 -0.03 11.24
N CYS A 73 -4.60 0.81 11.06
CA CYS A 73 -5.27 1.55 12.14
C CYS A 73 -6.69 1.05 12.37
N PHE A 74 -7.33 0.51 11.32
CA PHE A 74 -8.75 0.19 11.32
C PHE A 74 -9.02 -1.30 11.37
N TRP A 75 -8.08 -2.12 10.91
CA TRP A 75 -8.24 -3.56 10.90
C TRP A 75 -7.95 -4.17 12.27
N ARG A 76 -8.57 -5.31 12.55
CA ARG A 76 -8.31 -6.05 13.78
C ARG A 76 -6.94 -6.71 13.68
N HIS A 77 -5.99 -6.21 14.47
CA HIS A 77 -4.71 -6.87 14.71
C HIS A 77 -4.95 -8.35 15.02
N GLN A 78 -4.40 -9.22 14.17
CA GLN A 78 -4.45 -10.67 14.39
C GLN A 78 -3.27 -11.09 15.26
N LYS A 79 -3.51 -11.91 16.28
CA LYS A 79 -2.45 -12.37 17.19
C LYS A 79 -1.35 -13.08 16.39
N GLY A 80 -0.10 -12.67 16.61
CA GLY A 80 1.06 -13.24 15.91
C GLY A 80 1.21 -12.80 14.45
N LYS A 81 0.46 -11.79 14.01
CA LYS A 81 0.64 -11.16 12.69
C LYS A 81 1.18 -9.73 12.85
N PRO A 82 2.05 -9.28 11.92
CA PRO A 82 2.54 -7.90 11.91
C PRO A 82 1.41 -6.87 11.80
N GLU A 83 1.58 -5.73 12.46
CA GLU A 83 0.70 -4.56 12.30
C GLU A 83 0.86 -3.86 10.95
N THR A 84 1.85 -4.26 10.15
CA THR A 84 2.04 -3.80 8.76
C THR A 84 1.11 -4.48 7.76
N TYR A 85 0.27 -5.41 8.22
CA TYR A 85 -0.72 -6.10 7.40
C TYR A 85 -1.98 -5.24 7.25
N LEU A 86 -2.01 -4.50 6.15
CA LEU A 86 -3.05 -3.54 5.81
C LEU A 86 -4.29 -4.23 5.26
N SER A 87 -5.48 -3.71 5.56
CA SER A 87 -6.67 -4.06 4.77
C SER A 87 -6.51 -3.57 3.31
N THR A 88 -7.27 -4.16 2.37
CA THR A 88 -7.21 -3.77 0.95
C THR A 88 -7.44 -2.27 0.75
N ILE A 89 -8.39 -1.66 1.49
CA ILE A 89 -8.66 -0.22 1.37
C ILE A 89 -7.52 0.63 1.93
N GLU A 90 -6.86 0.20 3.01
CA GLU A 90 -5.68 0.89 3.54
C GLU A 90 -4.53 0.82 2.54
N ALA A 91 -4.32 -0.34 1.90
CA ALA A 91 -3.32 -0.49 0.86
C ALA A 91 -3.60 0.44 -0.34
N ILE A 92 -4.86 0.54 -0.80
CA ILE A 92 -5.26 1.49 -1.86
C ILE A 92 -5.00 2.93 -1.43
N TYR A 93 -5.44 3.32 -0.24
CA TYR A 93 -5.26 4.67 0.29
C TYR A 93 -3.79 5.05 0.36
N TYR A 94 -2.96 4.24 1.03
CA TYR A 94 -1.54 4.55 1.19
C TYR A 94 -0.79 4.53 -0.13
N PHE A 95 -1.13 3.61 -1.05
CA PHE A 95 -0.57 3.62 -2.40
C PHE A 95 -0.88 4.95 -3.11
N LEU A 96 -2.13 5.42 -3.09
CA LEU A 96 -2.50 6.67 -3.77
C LEU A 96 -1.81 7.89 -3.15
N VAL A 97 -1.70 7.94 -1.82
CA VAL A 97 -0.98 9.00 -1.11
C VAL A 97 0.50 9.00 -1.50
N ASP A 98 1.16 7.84 -1.47
CA ASP A 98 2.57 7.73 -1.81
C ASP A 98 2.80 8.01 -3.31
N TYR A 99 1.92 7.54 -4.20
CA TYR A 99 1.98 7.85 -5.63
C TYR A 99 1.83 9.35 -5.91
N HIS A 100 0.87 10.01 -5.26
CA HIS A 100 0.66 11.45 -5.39
C HIS A 100 1.89 12.25 -4.94
N LYS A 101 2.46 11.90 -3.80
CA LYS A 101 3.64 12.60 -3.26
C LYS A 101 4.91 12.28 -4.03
N GLU A 102 5.12 11.01 -4.38
CA GLU A 102 6.40 10.55 -4.89
C GLU A 102 6.50 10.52 -6.42
N VAL A 103 5.40 10.31 -7.12
CA VAL A 103 5.37 10.23 -8.59
C VAL A 103 4.81 11.51 -9.20
N LEU A 104 3.68 12.01 -8.68
CA LEU A 104 3.10 13.27 -9.17
C LEU A 104 3.86 14.49 -8.63
N LYS A 105 4.58 14.34 -7.51
CA LYS A 105 5.30 15.43 -6.82
C LYS A 105 4.38 16.61 -6.46
N GLU A 106 3.13 16.30 -6.16
CA GLU A 106 2.10 17.27 -5.77
C GLU A 106 1.92 17.29 -4.24
N LYS A 107 1.40 18.41 -3.72
CA LYS A 107 1.08 18.54 -2.29
C LYS A 107 -0.18 17.74 -1.98
N TYR A 108 -0.03 16.75 -1.08
CA TYR A 108 -1.18 16.05 -0.52
C TYR A 108 -1.96 16.94 0.45
N ASP A 109 -3.27 17.05 0.23
CA ASP A 109 -4.23 17.84 0.99
C ASP A 109 -5.53 17.06 1.26
N GLY A 110 -5.40 15.74 1.47
CA GLY A 110 -6.54 14.89 1.81
C GLY A 110 -7.37 14.40 0.62
N GLN A 111 -6.83 14.45 -0.61
CA GLN A 111 -7.53 14.08 -1.84
C GLN A 111 -8.13 12.66 -1.81
N TYR A 112 -7.57 11.77 -0.97
CA TYR A 112 -8.00 10.39 -0.86
C TYR A 112 -8.59 10.04 0.51
N ASP A 113 -8.71 10.98 1.45
CA ASP A 113 -9.14 10.72 2.83
C ASP A 113 -10.54 10.10 2.89
N ASN A 114 -11.42 10.49 1.96
CA ASN A 114 -12.78 9.96 1.87
C ASN A 114 -12.84 8.45 1.60
N LEU A 115 -11.79 7.83 1.05
CA LEU A 115 -11.71 6.36 0.92
C LEU A 115 -11.82 5.65 2.27
N LEU A 116 -11.37 6.31 3.34
CA LEU A 116 -11.35 5.77 4.70
C LEU A 116 -12.57 6.22 5.53
N PHE A 117 -13.54 6.94 4.95
CA PHE A 117 -14.66 7.51 5.69
C PHE A 117 -15.41 6.46 6.53
N PHE A 118 -15.85 5.36 5.88
CA PHE A 118 -16.57 4.28 6.57
C PHE A 118 -15.69 3.57 7.60
N PHE A 119 -14.40 3.39 7.33
CA PHE A 119 -13.47 2.74 8.24
C PHE A 119 -13.22 3.59 9.50
N SER A 120 -13.04 4.90 9.32
CA SER A 120 -12.95 5.88 10.42
C SER A 120 -14.22 5.89 11.27
N PHE A 121 -15.38 5.90 10.63
CA PHE A 121 -16.66 5.83 11.32
C PHE A 121 -16.79 4.54 12.16
N MET A 122 -16.56 3.38 11.57
CA MET A 122 -16.66 2.09 12.25
C MET A 122 -15.65 1.95 13.39
N TYR A 123 -14.43 2.43 13.20
CA TYR A 123 -13.41 2.43 14.24
C TYR A 123 -13.82 3.27 15.45
N ARG A 124 -14.40 4.45 15.22
CA ARG A 124 -14.94 5.30 16.30
C ARG A 124 -16.08 4.59 17.05
N LEU A 125 -16.98 3.90 16.35
CA LEU A 125 -18.04 3.12 16.99
C LEU A 125 -17.49 2.00 17.87
N ILE A 126 -16.56 1.20 17.34
CA ILE A 126 -15.94 0.08 18.06
C ILE A 126 -15.18 0.56 19.30
N ARG A 127 -14.42 1.65 19.19
CA ARG A 127 -13.70 2.23 20.32
C ARG A 127 -14.64 2.72 21.42
N LYS A 128 -15.68 3.48 21.04
CA LYS A 128 -16.71 3.91 22.00
C LYS A 128 -17.33 2.73 22.74
N ALA A 129 -17.67 1.64 22.03
CA ALA A 129 -18.23 0.45 22.65
C ALA A 129 -17.25 -0.24 23.62
N LYS A 130 -15.96 -0.33 23.26
CA LYS A 130 -14.91 -0.88 24.13
C LYS A 130 -14.72 -0.05 25.41
N ASP A 131 -14.67 1.28 25.28
CA ASP A 131 -14.50 2.19 26.42
C ASP A 131 -15.69 2.09 27.39
N SER A 132 -16.91 1.89 26.87
CA SER A 132 -18.10 1.64 27.69
C SER A 132 -18.08 0.27 28.39
N ALA A 133 -17.51 -0.76 27.76
CA ALA A 133 -17.43 -2.11 28.32
C ALA A 133 -16.34 -2.27 29.40
N GLY A 134 -15.26 -1.49 29.33
CA GLY A 134 -14.15 -1.51 30.30
C GLY A 134 -14.37 -0.67 31.57
N LYS A 135 -15.52 0.00 31.72
CA LYS A 135 -15.89 0.79 32.91
C LYS A 135 -16.60 -0.04 33.99
N LYS A 136 -16.27 -1.31 34.14
CA LYS A 136 -16.78 -2.18 35.21
C LYS A 136 -15.67 -2.59 36.17
#